data_AF-A0A937SV44-F1
#
_entry.id   AF-A0A937SV44-F1
#
_cell.length_a   1.000
_cell.length_b   1.000
_cell.length_c   1.000
_cell.angle_alpha   90.00
_cell.angle_beta   90.00
_cell.angle_gamma   90.00
#
_symmetry.space_group_name_H-M   'P 1'
#
loop_
_entity.id
_entity.type
_entity.pdbx_description
1 polymer ?
#
loop_
_entity_poly.entity_id
_entity_poly.type
_entity_poly.pdbx_seq_one_letter_code
_entity_poly.pdbx_strand_id
1 'polypeptide(L)'
;MAKEDDRLYLLTYIENRFGIPEALFDDYLLFSTKKSWLLIKRSLQIETASRLKVSKVGLRAFQRIGSFVKPTTRFIQTFGRFASKAKLQINMTQLQTLLGGGEIPVDLKLDNGYVVLAIRANRVLGLGFLINGKIRSQLPKKEIRSAMLLENSQIIESLSWESNQIEKILDRKLENQED
;
A
#
# COMPACT_ATOMS: atom_id res chain seq x y z
N MET A 1 26.22 -0.52 -2.60
CA MET A 1 25.05 -1.37 -2.92
C MET A 1 24.91 -2.43 -1.83
N ALA A 2 23.75 -3.10 -1.71
CA ALA A 2 23.60 -4.23 -0.80
C ALA A 2 24.50 -5.39 -1.23
N LYS A 3 24.89 -6.25 -0.28
CA LYS A 3 25.60 -7.51 -0.59
C LYS A 3 24.68 -8.45 -1.36
N GLU A 4 25.24 -9.37 -2.14
CA GLU A 4 24.43 -10.32 -2.91
C GLU A 4 23.59 -11.22 -1.99
N ASP A 5 24.17 -11.68 -0.87
CA ASP A 5 23.45 -12.45 0.15
C ASP A 5 22.24 -11.69 0.72
N ASP A 6 22.36 -10.37 0.93
CA ASP A 6 21.24 -9.54 1.37
C ASP A 6 20.17 -9.46 0.29
N ARG A 7 20.56 -9.31 -0.98
CA ARG A 7 19.62 -9.23 -2.11
C ARG A 7 18.85 -10.54 -2.23
N LEU A 8 19.55 -11.66 -2.31
CA LEU A 8 18.96 -13.00 -2.41
C LEU A 8 18.00 -13.25 -1.24
N TYR A 9 18.46 -13.04 0.00
CA TYR A 9 17.63 -13.23 1.19
C TYR A 9 16.33 -12.42 1.15
N LEU A 10 16.39 -11.15 0.74
CA LEU A 10 15.22 -10.26 0.72
C LEU A 10 14.23 -10.62 -0.39
N LEU A 11 14.73 -10.91 -1.59
CA LEU A 11 13.87 -11.25 -2.74
C LEU A 11 13.23 -12.63 -2.56
N THR A 12 13.99 -13.60 -2.07
CA THR A 12 13.47 -14.93 -1.75
C THR A 12 12.45 -14.88 -0.63
N TYR A 13 12.66 -14.02 0.39
CA TYR A 13 11.63 -13.78 1.39
C TYR A 13 10.33 -13.21 0.78
N ILE A 14 10.45 -12.24 -0.14
CA ILE A 14 9.30 -11.63 -0.80
C ILE A 14 8.54 -12.65 -1.67
N GLU A 15 9.24 -13.44 -2.45
CA GLU A 15 8.64 -14.47 -3.30
C GLU A 15 7.98 -15.57 -2.45
N ASN A 16 8.68 -16.09 -1.44
CA ASN A 16 8.12 -17.15 -0.60
C ASN A 16 6.91 -16.69 0.19
N ARG A 17 6.99 -15.50 0.84
CA ARG A 17 5.92 -15.01 1.70
C ARG A 17 4.72 -14.49 0.90
N PHE A 18 4.97 -13.68 -0.12
CA PHE A 18 3.91 -12.94 -0.83
C PHE A 18 3.66 -13.45 -2.25
N GLY A 19 4.49 -14.35 -2.78
CA GLY A 19 4.38 -14.82 -4.15
C GLY A 19 4.60 -13.72 -5.19
N ILE A 20 5.36 -12.67 -4.83
CA ILE A 20 5.77 -11.61 -5.74
C ILE A 20 7.07 -12.07 -6.41
N PRO A 21 7.10 -12.26 -7.75
CA PRO A 21 8.27 -12.81 -8.45
C PRO A 21 9.53 -11.95 -8.28
N GLU A 22 10.68 -12.58 -8.07
CA GLU A 22 11.96 -11.87 -7.93
C GLU A 22 12.32 -11.06 -9.19
N ALA A 23 11.97 -11.57 -10.38
CA ALA A 23 12.22 -10.92 -11.68
C ALA A 23 11.62 -9.51 -11.80
N LEU A 24 10.59 -9.16 -11.00
CA LEU A 24 10.06 -7.80 -10.94
C LEU A 24 11.10 -6.77 -10.46
N PHE A 25 12.20 -7.22 -9.86
CA PHE A 25 13.24 -6.40 -9.26
C PHE A 25 14.55 -6.39 -10.05
N ASP A 26 14.62 -6.99 -11.24
CA ASP A 26 15.83 -7.07 -12.07
C ASP A 26 16.34 -5.67 -12.48
N ASP A 27 15.40 -4.80 -12.83
CA ASP A 27 15.64 -3.40 -13.17
C ASP A 27 15.82 -2.50 -11.94
N TYR A 28 15.95 -3.05 -10.74
CA TYR A 28 16.14 -2.29 -9.51
C TYR A 28 17.47 -2.57 -8.84
N LEU A 29 18.14 -1.48 -8.49
CA LEU A 29 19.30 -1.49 -7.61
C LEU A 29 18.84 -1.54 -6.16
N LEU A 30 19.47 -2.41 -5.38
CA LEU A 30 19.27 -2.51 -3.94
C LEU A 30 20.46 -1.92 -3.20
N PHE A 31 20.19 -0.99 -2.29
CA PHE A 31 21.19 -0.37 -1.42
C PHE A 31 20.88 -0.73 0.02
N SER A 32 21.90 -1.08 0.79
CA SER A 32 21.76 -1.32 2.22
C SER A 32 22.25 -0.12 3.03
N THR A 33 21.64 0.03 4.20
CA THR A 33 22.08 0.88 5.30
C THR A 33 22.14 0.01 6.54
N LYS A 34 22.60 0.55 7.68
CA LYS A 34 22.71 -0.23 8.93
C LYS A 34 21.41 -0.97 9.34
N LYS A 35 20.23 -0.41 9.02
CA LYS A 35 18.93 -0.95 9.48
C LYS A 35 17.85 -1.05 8.39
N SER A 36 18.16 -0.71 7.15
CA SER A 36 17.16 -0.69 6.08
C SER A 36 17.77 -0.91 4.70
N TRP A 37 16.92 -1.28 3.75
CA TRP A 37 17.30 -1.43 2.36
C TRP A 37 16.42 -0.53 1.49
N LEU A 38 17.02 0.06 0.47
CA LEU A 38 16.40 1.00 -0.45
C LEU A 38 16.46 0.44 -1.87
N LEU A 39 15.35 0.56 -2.60
CA LEU A 39 15.23 0.23 -4.00
C LEU A 39 15.27 1.50 -4.84
N ILE A 40 16.07 1.47 -5.90
CA ILE A 40 16.16 2.53 -6.90
C ILE A 40 16.03 1.87 -8.26
N LYS A 41 15.15 2.37 -9.13
CA LYS A 41 15.06 1.88 -10.50
C LYS A 41 16.36 2.22 -11.23
N ARG A 42 17.00 1.23 -11.83
CA ARG A 42 18.24 1.39 -12.61
C ARG A 42 18.00 2.42 -13.73
N SER A 43 18.95 3.34 -13.87
CA SER A 43 18.88 4.42 -14.83
C SER A 43 20.30 4.97 -15.05
N LEU A 44 20.61 5.40 -16.27
CA LEU A 44 21.92 5.98 -16.63
C LEU A 44 22.22 7.25 -15.80
N GLN A 45 21.18 7.96 -15.37
CA GLN A 45 21.26 9.19 -14.58
C GLN A 45 21.74 8.94 -13.14
N ILE A 46 21.76 7.68 -12.67
CA ILE A 46 22.22 7.35 -11.30
C ILE A 46 23.69 7.71 -11.10
N GLU A 47 24.54 7.51 -12.10
CA GLU A 47 25.95 7.86 -12.02
C GLU A 47 26.13 9.36 -11.82
N THR A 48 25.39 10.18 -12.57
CA THR A 48 25.39 11.63 -12.43
C THR A 48 24.82 12.05 -11.06
N ALA A 49 23.70 11.45 -10.64
CA ALA A 49 23.05 11.76 -9.37
C ALA A 49 23.89 11.37 -8.15
N SER A 50 24.81 10.42 -8.28
CA SER A 50 25.71 9.98 -7.19
C SER A 50 26.63 11.09 -6.66
N ARG A 51 26.85 12.15 -7.46
CA ARG A 51 27.67 13.31 -7.09
C ARG A 51 26.93 14.32 -6.21
N LEU A 52 25.61 14.18 -6.05
CA LEU A 52 24.77 15.11 -5.29
C LEU A 52 24.75 14.76 -3.80
N LYS A 53 24.72 15.78 -2.95
CA LYS A 53 24.37 15.63 -1.53
C LYS A 53 22.86 15.46 -1.39
N VAL A 54 22.40 14.22 -1.43
CA VAL A 54 20.97 13.86 -1.37
C VAL A 54 20.54 13.53 0.06
N SER A 55 19.34 14.00 0.45
CA SER A 55 18.76 13.70 1.77
C SER A 55 18.05 12.35 1.82
N LYS A 56 17.50 11.90 0.68
CA LYS A 56 16.82 10.61 0.50
C LYS A 56 17.07 10.10 -0.92
N VAL A 57 17.18 8.78 -1.06
CA VAL A 57 17.35 8.15 -2.38
C VAL A 57 16.41 6.96 -2.49
N GLY A 58 15.64 6.93 -3.58
CA GLY A 58 14.75 5.83 -3.89
C GLY A 58 13.66 5.56 -2.87
N LEU A 59 13.18 4.32 -2.90
CA LEU A 59 12.13 3.79 -2.05
C LEU A 59 12.76 2.96 -0.93
N ARG A 60 12.55 3.34 0.34
CA ARG A 60 12.89 2.44 1.45
C ARG A 60 12.00 1.19 1.35
N ALA A 61 12.59 0.08 0.97
CA ALA A 61 11.87 -1.15 0.64
C ALA A 61 11.66 -2.04 1.88
N PHE A 62 12.70 -2.14 2.70
CA PHE A 62 12.74 -3.03 3.85
C PHE A 62 13.35 -2.37 5.07
N GLN A 63 12.97 -2.87 6.24
CA GLN A 63 13.55 -2.49 7.52
C GLN A 63 13.88 -3.76 8.32
N ARG A 64 15.04 -3.77 8.97
CA ARG A 64 15.42 -4.82 9.92
C ARG A 64 14.71 -4.59 11.25
N ILE A 65 14.03 -5.62 11.77
CA ILE A 65 13.31 -5.63 13.05
C ILE A 65 13.78 -6.87 13.82
N GLY A 66 14.69 -6.67 14.79
CA GLY A 66 15.37 -7.80 15.45
C GLY A 66 16.14 -8.65 14.43
N SER A 67 15.90 -9.95 14.45
CA SER A 67 16.42 -10.92 13.48
C SER A 67 15.60 -10.99 12.18
N PHE A 68 14.47 -10.28 12.10
CA PHE A 68 13.54 -10.36 10.96
C PHE A 68 13.65 -9.16 10.04
N VAL A 69 13.12 -9.32 8.83
CA VAL A 69 12.89 -8.22 7.89
C VAL A 69 11.40 -7.92 7.79
N LYS A 70 11.10 -6.62 7.77
CA LYS A 70 9.78 -6.07 7.52
C LYS A 70 9.78 -5.29 6.20
N PRO A 71 8.96 -5.65 5.21
CA PRO A 71 8.68 -4.78 4.07
C PRO A 71 8.04 -3.48 4.55
N THR A 72 8.38 -2.35 3.95
CA THR A 72 7.72 -1.08 4.29
C THR A 72 6.32 -1.03 3.68
N THR A 73 5.46 -0.22 4.28
CA THR A 73 4.14 0.08 3.70
C THR A 73 4.25 0.60 2.26
N ARG A 74 5.21 1.49 1.98
CA ARG A 74 5.36 2.09 0.66
C ARG A 74 5.83 1.08 -0.38
N PHE A 75 6.68 0.13 0.00
CA PHE A 75 7.04 -1.01 -0.84
C PHE A 75 5.82 -1.85 -1.21
N ILE A 76 5.04 -2.25 -0.20
CA ILE A 76 3.86 -3.08 -0.41
C ILE A 76 2.75 -2.33 -1.17
N GLN A 77 2.55 -1.04 -0.95
CA GLN A 77 1.62 -0.26 -1.78
C GLN A 77 2.07 -0.18 -3.26
N THR A 78 3.37 -0.28 -3.53
CA THR A 78 3.91 -0.23 -4.90
C THR A 78 3.85 -1.58 -5.61
N PHE A 79 4.25 -2.65 -4.92
CA PHE A 79 4.45 -3.98 -5.50
C PHE A 79 3.44 -5.03 -5.01
N GLY A 80 2.72 -4.78 -3.92
CA GLY A 80 1.80 -5.74 -3.30
C GLY A 80 0.59 -6.10 -4.15
N ARG A 81 0.32 -5.37 -5.24
CA ARG A 81 -0.69 -5.77 -6.24
C ARG A 81 -0.30 -7.07 -6.96
N PHE A 82 0.99 -7.37 -7.03
CA PHE A 82 1.54 -8.59 -7.64
C PHE A 82 1.58 -9.76 -6.66
N ALA A 83 1.16 -9.58 -5.40
CA ALA A 83 1.15 -10.64 -4.41
C ALA A 83 0.08 -11.69 -4.74
N SER A 84 0.49 -12.95 -4.86
CA SER A 84 -0.37 -14.12 -5.03
C SER A 84 -0.55 -14.92 -3.74
N LYS A 85 0.27 -14.67 -2.71
CA LYS A 85 0.23 -15.30 -1.38
C LYS A 85 0.17 -14.24 -0.28
N ALA A 86 -0.21 -14.64 0.93
CA ALA A 86 -0.27 -13.79 2.11
C ALA A 86 -0.93 -12.42 1.84
N LYS A 87 -2.06 -12.43 1.15
CA LYS A 87 -2.87 -11.26 0.82
C LYS A 87 -4.28 -11.49 1.35
N LEU A 88 -4.82 -10.49 2.04
CA LEU A 88 -6.15 -10.52 2.62
C LEU A 88 -6.97 -9.33 2.09
N GLN A 89 -8.10 -9.64 1.48
CA GLN A 89 -9.11 -8.65 1.14
C GLN A 89 -9.94 -8.34 2.38
N ILE A 90 -9.95 -7.08 2.79
CA ILE A 90 -10.72 -6.61 3.94
C ILE A 90 -11.86 -5.69 3.52
N ASN A 91 -12.95 -5.75 4.28
CA ASN A 91 -14.07 -4.81 4.12
C ASN A 91 -13.87 -3.55 4.97
N MET A 92 -14.80 -2.60 4.86
CA MET A 92 -14.70 -1.32 5.57
C MET A 92 -14.78 -1.48 7.09
N THR A 93 -15.65 -2.37 7.59
CA THR A 93 -15.79 -2.64 9.03
C THR A 93 -14.48 -3.17 9.62
N GLN A 94 -13.88 -4.16 8.96
CA GLN A 94 -12.57 -4.71 9.30
C GLN A 94 -11.46 -3.65 9.28
N LEU A 95 -11.46 -2.79 8.27
CA LEU A 95 -10.51 -1.67 8.19
C LEU A 95 -10.69 -0.71 9.36
N GLN A 96 -11.91 -0.35 9.74
CA GLN A 96 -12.17 0.49 10.92
C GLN A 96 -11.68 -0.17 12.21
N THR A 97 -11.93 -1.47 12.39
CA THR A 97 -11.39 -2.25 13.52
C THR A 97 -9.86 -2.13 13.59
N LEU A 98 -9.16 -2.36 12.47
CA LEU A 98 -7.71 -2.27 12.40
C LEU A 98 -7.17 -0.86 12.63
N LEU A 99 -7.86 0.18 12.13
CA LEU A 99 -7.49 1.57 12.38
C LEU A 99 -7.70 1.95 13.85
N GLY A 100 -8.74 1.40 14.49
CA GLY A 100 -9.02 1.49 15.92
C GLY A 100 -8.00 0.77 16.80
N GLY A 101 -7.15 -0.09 16.24
CA GLY A 101 -6.17 -0.89 16.99
C GLY A 101 -6.69 -2.26 17.44
N GLY A 102 -7.90 -2.64 17.00
CA GLY A 102 -8.41 -4.00 17.16
C GLY A 102 -7.71 -4.99 16.25
N GLU A 103 -8.09 -6.26 16.41
CA GLU A 103 -7.59 -7.40 15.64
C GLU A 103 -8.72 -8.04 14.85
N ILE A 104 -8.41 -8.66 13.71
CA ILE A 104 -9.39 -9.43 12.93
C ILE A 104 -9.02 -10.91 13.01
N PRO A 105 -9.93 -11.80 13.47
CA PRO A 105 -9.72 -13.23 13.36
C PRO A 105 -9.77 -13.66 11.90
N VAL A 106 -8.84 -14.52 11.49
CA VAL A 106 -8.78 -15.04 10.13
C VAL A 106 -8.48 -16.52 10.16
N ASP A 107 -9.20 -17.27 9.32
CA ASP A 107 -8.89 -18.67 9.03
C ASP A 107 -8.03 -18.74 7.77
N LEU A 108 -6.74 -18.39 7.92
CA LEU A 108 -5.77 -18.50 6.84
C LEU A 108 -4.83 -19.66 7.18
N LYS A 109 -4.66 -20.58 6.23
CA LYS A 109 -3.60 -21.61 6.27
C LYS A 109 -2.24 -20.98 5.95
N LEU A 110 -1.81 -20.04 6.79
CA LEU A 110 -0.57 -19.29 6.65
C LEU A 110 0.15 -19.22 7.98
N ASP A 111 1.47 -19.36 7.94
CA ASP A 111 2.30 -19.13 9.10
C ASP A 111 2.25 -17.67 9.57
N ASN A 112 2.60 -17.47 10.84
CA ASN A 112 2.75 -16.15 11.44
C ASN A 112 3.67 -15.26 10.58
N GLY A 113 3.30 -13.99 10.40
CA GLY A 113 4.08 -13.06 9.61
C GLY A 113 3.25 -11.97 8.93
N TYR A 114 3.92 -11.16 8.11
CA TYR A 114 3.27 -10.04 7.43
C TYR A 114 2.27 -10.49 6.36
N VAL A 115 1.16 -9.77 6.23
CA VAL A 115 0.09 -10.03 5.26
C VAL A 115 -0.24 -8.72 4.54
N VAL A 116 -0.36 -8.76 3.21
CA VAL A 116 -0.83 -7.60 2.42
C VAL A 116 -2.30 -7.41 2.69
N LEU A 117 -2.68 -6.21 3.14
CA LEU A 117 -4.08 -5.82 3.31
C LEU A 117 -4.53 -5.01 2.11
N ALA A 118 -5.57 -5.50 1.44
CA ALA A 118 -6.18 -4.83 0.31
C ALA A 118 -7.67 -4.60 0.55
N ILE A 119 -8.20 -3.53 -0.04
CA ILE A 119 -9.64 -3.25 -0.09
C ILE A 119 -10.09 -3.29 -1.55
N ARG A 120 -11.39 -3.08 -1.79
CA ARG A 120 -12.08 -3.00 -3.10
C ARG A 120 -11.16 -2.87 -4.32
N ALA A 121 -11.41 -3.68 -5.35
CA ALA A 121 -10.62 -3.70 -6.59
C ALA A 121 -9.11 -3.88 -6.36
N ASN A 122 -8.74 -4.74 -5.39
CA ASN A 122 -7.35 -5.05 -5.05
C ASN A 122 -6.48 -3.84 -4.65
N ARG A 123 -7.08 -2.72 -4.22
CA ARG A 123 -6.33 -1.56 -3.74
C ARG A 123 -5.57 -1.90 -2.48
N VAL A 124 -4.24 -1.96 -2.58
CA VAL A 124 -3.36 -2.26 -1.45
C VAL A 124 -3.30 -1.08 -0.49
N LEU A 125 -3.65 -1.33 0.78
CA LEU A 125 -3.60 -0.34 1.85
C LEU A 125 -2.26 -0.36 2.59
N GLY A 126 -1.67 -1.53 2.73
CA GLY A 126 -0.41 -1.72 3.44
C GLY A 126 -0.30 -3.13 4.01
N LEU A 127 0.21 -3.22 5.24
CA LEU A 127 0.47 -4.49 5.91
C LEU A 127 -0.44 -4.71 7.13
N GLY A 128 -0.70 -5.98 7.39
CA GLY A 128 -1.08 -6.53 8.68
C GLY A 128 0.00 -7.51 9.15
N PHE A 129 -0.11 -7.96 10.39
CA PHE A 129 0.74 -8.99 10.97
C PHE A 129 -0.15 -10.11 11.52
N LEU A 130 -0.05 -11.29 10.91
CA LEU A 130 -0.73 -12.51 11.34
C LEU A 130 0.03 -13.13 12.50
N ILE A 131 -0.66 -13.29 13.62
CA ILE A 131 -0.17 -14.01 14.78
C ILE A 131 -1.33 -14.73 15.45
N ASN A 132 -1.19 -16.04 15.68
CA ASN A 132 -2.18 -16.87 16.38
C ASN A 132 -3.59 -16.77 15.76
N GLY A 133 -3.69 -16.84 14.43
CA GLY A 133 -4.97 -16.75 13.70
C GLY A 133 -5.61 -15.35 13.70
N LYS A 134 -4.89 -14.31 14.13
CA LYS A 134 -5.40 -12.94 14.17
C LYS A 134 -4.50 -11.97 13.42
N ILE A 135 -5.10 -11.01 12.71
CA ILE A 135 -4.40 -9.93 12.03
C ILE A 135 -4.36 -8.69 12.94
N ARG A 136 -3.15 -8.24 13.23
CA ARG A 136 -2.86 -6.92 13.82
C ARG A 136 -2.52 -5.91 12.75
N SER A 137 -2.98 -4.67 12.93
CA SER A 137 -2.72 -3.59 11.98
C SER A 137 -1.24 -3.18 11.94
N GLN A 138 -0.68 -3.02 10.75
CA GLN A 138 0.60 -2.31 10.49
C GLN A 138 0.39 -1.17 9.49
N LEU A 139 -0.86 -0.70 9.37
CA LEU A 139 -1.29 0.29 8.40
C LEU A 139 -0.82 1.71 8.79
N PRO A 140 -0.53 2.59 7.81
CA PRO A 140 -0.22 3.99 8.05
C PRO A 140 -1.52 4.76 8.40
N LYS A 141 -1.96 4.67 9.66
CA LYS A 141 -3.29 5.15 10.10
C LYS A 141 -3.63 6.57 9.63
N LYS A 142 -2.67 7.50 9.71
CA LYS A 142 -2.86 8.90 9.30
C LYS A 142 -3.14 9.01 7.80
N GLU A 143 -2.31 8.37 6.97
CA GLU A 143 -2.45 8.41 5.50
C GLU A 143 -3.78 7.81 5.05
N ILE A 144 -4.20 6.69 5.64
CA ILE A 144 -5.48 6.05 5.28
C ILE A 144 -6.66 6.94 5.67
N ARG A 145 -6.65 7.52 6.87
CA ARG A 145 -7.74 8.42 7.30
C ARG A 145 -7.83 9.65 6.42
N SER A 146 -6.70 10.27 6.08
CA SER A 146 -6.66 11.40 5.16
C SER A 146 -7.21 11.04 3.79
N ALA A 147 -6.83 9.89 3.23
CA ALA A 147 -7.37 9.42 1.95
C ALA A 147 -8.89 9.18 2.00
N MET A 148 -9.39 8.57 3.08
CA MET A 148 -10.84 8.37 3.27
C MET A 148 -11.62 9.69 3.36
N LEU A 149 -11.08 10.69 4.06
CA LEU A 149 -11.71 12.01 4.18
C LEU A 149 -11.77 12.71 2.82
N LEU A 150 -10.71 12.63 2.02
CA LEU A 150 -10.67 13.18 0.67
C LEU A 150 -11.68 12.49 -0.26
N GLU A 151 -11.76 11.16 -0.24
CA GLU A 151 -12.76 10.40 -1.00
C GLU A 151 -14.18 10.81 -0.63
N ASN A 152 -14.47 10.95 0.66
CA ASN A 152 -15.79 11.38 1.12
C ASN A 152 -16.13 12.81 0.66
N SER A 153 -15.18 13.75 0.71
CA SER A 153 -15.39 15.13 0.22
C SER A 153 -15.76 15.15 -1.26
N GLN A 154 -15.00 14.41 -2.09
CA GLN A 154 -15.24 14.33 -3.53
C GLN A 154 -16.60 13.74 -3.86
N ILE A 155 -17.05 12.72 -3.11
CA ILE A 155 -18.38 12.13 -3.29
C ILE A 155 -19.47 13.14 -2.94
N ILE A 156 -19.33 13.86 -1.82
CA ILE A 156 -20.31 14.87 -1.39
C ILE A 156 -20.40 16.02 -2.42
N GLU A 157 -19.26 16.50 -2.92
CA GLU A 157 -19.20 17.53 -3.96
C GLU A 157 -19.87 17.07 -5.26
N SER A 158 -19.63 15.83 -5.70
CA SER A 158 -20.26 15.25 -6.90
C SER A 158 -21.77 15.16 -6.76
N LEU A 159 -22.26 14.61 -5.64
CA LEU A 159 -23.71 14.48 -5.39
C LEU A 159 -24.40 15.85 -5.28
N SER A 160 -23.74 16.83 -4.64
CA SER A 160 -24.24 18.20 -4.56
C SER A 160 -24.36 18.85 -5.93
N TRP A 161 -23.35 18.67 -6.80
CA TRP A 161 -23.40 19.18 -8.17
C TRP A 161 -24.52 18.54 -9.00
N GLU A 162 -24.68 17.22 -8.91
CA GLU A 162 -25.75 16.48 -9.61
C GLU A 162 -27.15 16.94 -9.18
N SER A 163 -27.39 17.09 -7.88
CA SER A 163 -28.66 17.60 -7.36
C SER A 163 -28.98 19.01 -7.89
N ASN A 164 -28.00 19.92 -7.87
CA ASN A 164 -28.17 21.29 -8.38
C ASN A 164 -28.47 21.34 -9.89
N GLN A 165 -27.95 20.39 -10.68
CA GLN A 165 -28.29 20.31 -12.11
C GLN A 165 -29.72 19.84 -12.34
N ILE A 166 -30.18 18.88 -11.53
CA ILE A 166 -31.55 18.35 -11.62
C ILE A 166 -32.56 19.46 -11.28
N GLU A 167 -32.33 20.23 -10.21
CA GLU A 167 -33.19 21.36 -9.84
C GLU A 167 -33.30 22.38 -10.97
N LYS A 168 -32.19 22.81 -11.57
CA LYS A 168 -32.19 23.74 -12.71
C LYS A 168 -32.95 23.20 -13.94
N ILE A 169 -32.94 21.89 -14.17
CA ILE A 169 -33.68 21.27 -15.27
C ILE A 169 -35.18 21.26 -14.97
N LEU A 170 -35.56 21.01 -13.72
CA LEU A 170 -36.96 21.02 -13.28
C LEU A 170 -37.54 22.43 -13.34
N ASP A 171 -36.81 23.44 -12.84
CA ASP A 171 -37.23 24.85 -12.89
C ASP A 171 -37.50 25.31 -14.33
N ARG A 172 -36.59 25.00 -15.26
CA ARG A 172 -36.77 25.30 -16.69
C ARG A 172 -37.95 24.57 -17.32
N LYS A 173 -38.32 23.38 -16.85
CA LYS A 173 -39.48 22.65 -17.38
C LYS A 173 -40.80 23.23 -16.89
N LEU A 174 -40.84 23.77 -15.67
CA LEU A 174 -42.00 24.45 -15.12
C LEU A 174 -42.26 25.77 -15.87
N GLU A 175 -41.21 26.55 -16.14
CA GLU A 175 -41.31 27.80 -16.91
C GLU A 175 -41.84 27.59 -18.35
N ASN A 176 -41.55 26.44 -18.98
CA ASN A 176 -42.00 26.13 -20.35
C ASN A 176 -43.38 25.43 -20.44
N GLN A 177 -44.10 25.25 -19.32
CA GLN A 177 -45.46 24.68 -19.30
C GLN A 177 -46.55 25.73 -19.05
N GLU A 178 -46.18 27.00 -18.83
CA GLU A 178 -47.11 28.11 -18.61
C GLU A 178 -47.37 28.96 -19.88
N ASP A 179 -46.82 28.57 -21.03
CA ASP A 179 -47.06 29.14 -22.37
C ASP A 179 -47.91 28.20 -23.26
#